data_AF-A0A352N2A9-F1
#
_entry.id   AF-A0A352N2A9-F1
#
_cell.length_a   1.000
_cell.length_b   1.000
_cell.length_c   1.000
_cell.angle_alpha   90.00
_cell.angle_beta   90.00
_cell.angle_gamma   90.00
#
_symmetry.space_group_name_H-M   'P 1'
#
loop_
_entity.id
_entity.type
_entity.pdbx_description
1 polymer ?
#
loop_
_entity_poly.entity_id
_entity_poly.type
_entity_poly.pdbx_seq_one_letter_code
_entity_poly.pdbx_strand_id
1 'polypeptide(L)'
;MWKVYDVLKKTILVLFLTTTVINETAWAAEGNKSTIMPLPSDFDWTPLLKVIRTGPGKYAVDKTADDLRKMMYEGKTVTRYYVDPVNGKDSNSGLAQELALKTMQAAANRNSGDISEIIVLPPKSRVIWGGDATVSNGFAKSAIIYTLDGKDVIFCKGAKPAWTAAEGGTYTTTGPLGESNTSIVMDWSPAARVASPDGGGLGYERTANATGVAGRPGTFFHDTKTGLVTVYPFDKRNLVGDEYVTPPVANDLNCWSMSTPSSATAGRSYWVRNCHWVGGLNPLGMNNNSLAKARSILVFDHCGMWAGSVGGNAFAAVGPNDIYTFDCIGGYSHADLWNVHGNGLGSGRIFHVRPRCTVRNGYSGKGRDNVETGHEDSRGITVMPTYANSDGRVYGYIDRSRAMVFGGSIGPSLRTDDFCASVNSGGISVVDLYEVNLLPSKGPYTLTADGTKTGSGASIRCHSTDITKFTKHGANIVSEP
;
A
#
# COMPACT_ATOMS: atom_id res chain seq x y z
N MET A 1 -49.59 27.37 10.10
CA MET A 1 -48.29 26.99 9.52
C MET A 1 -47.40 26.22 10.50
N TRP A 2 -47.12 26.73 11.70
CA TRP A 2 -46.22 26.06 12.68
C TRP A 2 -46.65 24.65 13.10
N LYS A 3 -47.95 24.39 13.30
CA LYS A 3 -48.45 23.06 13.68
C LYS A 3 -48.25 21.98 12.60
N VAL A 4 -48.18 22.35 11.32
CA VAL A 4 -47.97 21.40 10.21
C VAL A 4 -46.49 20.99 10.13
N TYR A 5 -45.58 21.91 10.45
CA TYR A 5 -44.14 21.67 10.45
C TYR A 5 -43.71 20.68 11.54
N ASP A 6 -44.30 20.78 12.73
CA ASP A 6 -44.02 19.85 13.85
C ASP A 6 -44.53 18.43 13.58
N VAL A 7 -45.67 18.29 12.92
CA VAL A 7 -46.20 16.98 12.52
C VAL A 7 -45.28 16.35 11.47
N LEU A 8 -44.84 17.11 10.46
CA LEU A 8 -43.91 16.62 9.44
C LEU A 8 -42.56 16.18 10.03
N LYS A 9 -41.99 16.95 10.95
CA LYS A 9 -40.73 16.56 11.64
C LYS A 9 -40.88 15.27 12.43
N LYS A 10 -41.99 15.10 13.16
CA LYS A 10 -42.26 13.88 13.93
C LYS A 10 -42.49 12.68 13.02
N THR A 11 -43.20 12.85 11.91
CA THR A 11 -43.43 11.77 10.93
C THR A 11 -42.13 11.36 10.23
N ILE A 12 -41.26 12.32 9.85
CA ILE A 12 -39.94 12.03 9.27
C ILE A 12 -39.05 11.33 10.31
N LEU A 13 -39.03 11.80 11.56
CA LEU A 13 -38.25 11.17 12.62
C LEU A 13 -38.72 9.73 12.91
N VAL A 14 -40.04 9.50 12.90
CA VAL A 14 -40.62 8.15 13.07
C VAL A 14 -40.26 7.26 11.88
N LEU A 15 -40.26 7.77 10.64
CA LEU A 15 -39.83 7.04 9.43
C LEU A 15 -38.33 6.68 9.46
N PHE A 16 -37.47 7.58 9.95
CA PHE A 16 -36.04 7.31 10.15
C PHE A 16 -35.80 6.29 11.27
N LEU A 17 -36.55 6.38 12.37
CA LEU A 17 -36.46 5.41 13.46
C LEU A 17 -36.99 4.05 13.03
N THR A 18 -38.09 3.96 12.27
CA THR A 18 -38.60 2.67 11.79
C THR A 18 -37.72 2.05 10.72
N THR A 19 -37.10 2.82 9.81
CA THR A 19 -36.13 2.25 8.85
C THR A 19 -34.85 1.77 9.54
N THR A 20 -34.36 2.49 10.55
CA THR A 20 -33.21 2.04 11.35
C THR A 20 -33.54 0.78 12.15
N VAL A 21 -34.71 0.74 12.79
CA VAL A 21 -35.17 -0.43 13.56
C VAL A 21 -35.50 -1.62 12.65
N ILE A 22 -36.02 -1.42 11.43
CA ILE A 22 -36.26 -2.50 10.45
C ILE A 22 -34.93 -3.09 9.97
N ASN A 23 -33.90 -2.26 9.72
CA ASN A 23 -32.57 -2.76 9.39
C ASN A 23 -31.90 -3.51 10.56
N GLU A 24 -32.10 -3.06 11.80
CA GLU A 24 -31.57 -3.76 12.98
C GLU A 24 -32.34 -5.05 13.32
N THR A 25 -33.67 -5.10 13.10
CA THR A 25 -34.51 -6.27 13.39
C THR A 25 -34.48 -7.34 12.30
N ALA A 26 -34.28 -6.96 11.03
CA ALA A 26 -33.94 -7.92 9.98
C ALA A 26 -32.61 -8.64 10.29
N TRP A 27 -31.70 -7.95 10.98
CA TRP A 27 -30.38 -8.48 11.32
C TRP A 27 -30.37 -9.42 12.55
N ALA A 28 -31.29 -9.21 13.50
CA ALA A 28 -31.52 -10.16 14.58
C ALA A 28 -32.10 -11.50 14.09
N ALA A 29 -32.72 -11.53 12.90
CA ALA A 29 -33.34 -12.74 12.32
C ALA A 29 -32.36 -13.65 11.56
N GLU A 30 -31.21 -13.16 11.08
CA GLU A 30 -30.23 -13.98 10.33
C GLU A 30 -29.31 -14.83 11.23
N GLY A 31 -29.35 -14.63 12.54
CA GLY A 31 -28.49 -15.33 13.49
C GLY A 31 -27.05 -14.82 13.42
N ASN A 32 -26.54 -14.35 14.55
CA ASN A 32 -25.16 -13.88 14.77
C ASN A 32 -24.10 -14.99 14.59
N LYS A 33 -24.04 -15.66 13.43
CA LYS A 33 -23.08 -16.73 13.17
C LYS A 33 -21.98 -16.18 12.27
N SER A 34 -20.83 -15.93 12.89
CA SER A 34 -19.57 -15.76 12.18
C SER A 34 -19.38 -16.93 11.22
N THR A 35 -19.24 -16.64 9.93
CA THR A 35 -19.11 -17.67 8.89
C THR A 35 -17.78 -17.51 8.17
N ILE A 36 -17.08 -18.62 7.98
CA ILE A 36 -15.85 -18.65 7.18
C ILE A 36 -16.26 -18.45 5.72
N MET A 37 -15.69 -17.44 5.06
CA MET A 37 -15.94 -17.20 3.65
C MET A 37 -15.25 -18.28 2.82
N PRO A 38 -15.98 -19.06 2.00
CA PRO A 38 -15.37 -20.04 1.14
C PRO A 38 -14.60 -19.36 0.00
N LEU A 39 -13.47 -19.96 -0.38
CA LEU A 39 -12.79 -19.59 -1.61
C LEU A 39 -13.48 -20.29 -2.80
N PRO A 40 -13.64 -19.64 -3.95
CA PRO A 40 -14.13 -20.27 -5.17
C PRO A 40 -13.31 -21.53 -5.49
N SER A 41 -13.96 -22.56 -6.04
CA SER A 41 -13.30 -23.83 -6.35
C SER A 41 -12.16 -23.69 -7.36
N ASP A 42 -12.17 -22.63 -8.18
CA ASP A 42 -11.15 -22.28 -9.15
C ASP A 42 -10.08 -21.31 -8.60
N PHE A 43 -10.18 -20.92 -7.33
CA PHE A 43 -9.15 -20.18 -6.60
C PHE A 43 -8.12 -21.16 -6.02
N ASP A 44 -7.11 -21.50 -6.82
CA ASP A 44 -6.08 -22.52 -6.57
C ASP A 44 -5.04 -22.17 -5.48
N TRP A 45 -5.32 -21.20 -4.61
CA TRP A 45 -4.48 -20.82 -3.49
C TRP A 45 -5.19 -21.02 -2.15
N THR A 46 -4.55 -21.75 -1.24
CA THR A 46 -4.95 -21.84 0.16
C THR A 46 -4.11 -20.87 1.00
N PRO A 47 -4.61 -19.67 1.33
CA PRO A 47 -3.91 -18.71 2.19
C PRO A 47 -3.77 -19.23 3.63
N LEU A 48 -2.78 -18.71 4.36
CA LEU A 48 -2.57 -19.03 5.78
C LEU A 48 -3.67 -18.44 6.69
N LEU A 49 -4.40 -17.43 6.21
CA LEU A 49 -5.53 -16.81 6.90
C LEU A 49 -6.85 -17.20 6.26
N LYS A 50 -7.90 -17.19 7.06
CA LYS A 50 -9.29 -17.35 6.63
C LYS A 50 -10.04 -16.05 6.87
N VAL A 51 -10.87 -15.67 5.91
CA VAL A 51 -11.78 -14.53 6.05
C VAL A 51 -13.04 -14.99 6.80
N ILE A 52 -13.42 -14.24 7.82
CA ILE A 52 -14.62 -14.49 8.63
C ILE A 52 -15.57 -13.32 8.41
N ARG A 53 -16.77 -13.57 7.88
CA ARG A 53 -17.85 -12.57 7.88
C ARG A 53 -18.47 -12.56 9.27
N THR A 54 -18.40 -11.41 9.93
CA THR A 54 -18.95 -11.15 11.26
C THR A 54 -20.28 -10.39 11.21
N GLY A 55 -20.59 -9.82 10.04
CA GLY A 55 -21.90 -9.32 9.63
C GLY A 55 -21.83 -8.63 8.25
N PRO A 56 -22.95 -8.12 7.68
CA PRO A 56 -23.01 -7.25 6.53
C PRO A 56 -21.93 -6.17 6.54
N GLY A 57 -21.10 -6.23 5.50
CA GLY A 57 -19.97 -5.34 5.28
C GLY A 57 -18.87 -5.43 6.35
N LYS A 58 -18.95 -6.39 7.28
CA LYS A 58 -18.03 -6.55 8.42
C LYS A 58 -17.27 -7.87 8.33
N TYR A 59 -16.00 -7.76 8.00
CA TYR A 59 -15.10 -8.90 7.85
C TYR A 59 -13.93 -8.83 8.82
N ALA A 60 -13.49 -10.01 9.26
CA ALA A 60 -12.32 -10.23 10.10
C ALA A 60 -11.46 -11.36 9.51
N VAL A 61 -10.31 -11.61 10.13
CA VAL A 61 -9.44 -12.74 9.81
C VAL A 61 -9.20 -13.60 11.04
N ASP A 62 -8.98 -14.89 10.83
CA ASP A 62 -8.79 -15.88 11.91
C ASP A 62 -7.44 -15.77 12.64
N LYS A 63 -6.46 -15.06 12.05
CA LYS A 63 -5.10 -14.90 12.59
C LYS A 63 -4.63 -13.45 12.46
N THR A 64 -3.78 -13.03 13.39
CA THR A 64 -3.13 -11.72 13.39
C THR A 64 -1.77 -11.75 12.70
N ALA A 65 -1.19 -10.57 12.43
CA ALA A 65 0.20 -10.45 11.97
C ALA A 65 1.19 -11.10 12.96
N ASP A 66 0.93 -11.01 14.26
CA ASP A 66 1.77 -11.61 15.30
C ASP A 66 1.66 -13.14 15.32
N ASP A 67 0.51 -13.71 14.94
CA ASP A 67 0.38 -15.17 14.81
C ASP A 67 1.22 -15.68 13.63
N LEU A 68 1.22 -14.96 12.50
CA LEU A 68 2.11 -15.29 11.38
C LEU A 68 3.59 -15.15 11.78
N ARG A 69 3.94 -14.12 12.58
CA ARG A 69 5.30 -13.97 13.12
C ARG A 69 5.72 -15.21 13.91
N LYS A 70 4.86 -15.71 14.81
CA LYS A 70 5.12 -16.92 15.62
C LYS A 70 5.33 -18.14 14.74
N MET A 71 4.47 -18.35 13.75
CA MET A 71 4.58 -19.46 12.80
C MET A 71 5.91 -19.45 12.03
N MET A 72 6.46 -18.26 11.73
CA MET A 72 7.71 -18.15 10.98
C MET A 72 8.94 -18.66 11.72
N TYR A 73 8.99 -18.50 13.05
CA TYR A 73 10.13 -18.92 13.88
C TYR A 73 9.88 -20.20 14.68
N GLU A 74 8.70 -20.83 14.55
CA GLU A 74 8.40 -22.11 15.18
C GLU A 74 9.47 -23.16 14.81
N GLY A 75 10.06 -23.79 15.83
CA GLY A 75 11.14 -24.77 15.65
C GLY A 75 12.48 -24.21 15.15
N LYS A 76 12.66 -22.88 15.12
CA LYS A 76 13.88 -22.21 14.63
C LYS A 76 14.58 -21.41 15.72
N THR A 77 15.89 -21.29 15.59
CA THR A 77 16.71 -20.43 16.45
C THR A 77 16.65 -18.97 15.98
N VAL A 78 16.37 -18.06 16.90
CA VAL A 78 16.26 -16.61 16.62
C VAL A 78 17.40 -15.89 17.32
N THR A 79 18.19 -15.10 16.58
CA THR A 79 19.22 -14.23 17.16
C THR A 79 18.83 -12.77 17.02
N ARG A 80 18.87 -12.03 18.13
CA ARG A 80 18.52 -10.62 18.19
C ARG A 80 19.70 -9.71 17.85
N TYR A 81 19.44 -8.69 17.05
CA TYR A 81 20.36 -7.63 16.70
C TYR A 81 19.71 -6.26 16.83
N TYR A 82 20.49 -5.29 17.27
CA TYR A 82 20.16 -3.88 17.30
C TYR A 82 20.81 -3.18 16.11
N VAL A 83 20.03 -2.34 15.42
CA VAL A 83 20.47 -1.55 14.28
C VAL A 83 20.20 -0.07 14.57
N ASP A 84 21.24 0.75 14.59
CA ASP A 84 21.17 2.20 14.66
C ASP A 84 21.73 2.77 13.34
N PRO A 85 20.85 3.11 12.37
CA PRO A 85 21.29 3.64 11.08
C PRO A 85 22.02 4.99 11.16
N VAL A 86 21.93 5.70 12.30
CA VAL A 86 22.54 7.02 12.50
C VAL A 86 23.91 6.92 13.17
N ASN A 87 24.02 6.19 14.28
CA ASN A 87 25.25 6.13 15.08
C ASN A 87 25.95 4.76 15.07
N GLY A 88 25.29 3.73 14.53
CA GLY A 88 25.81 2.36 14.51
C GLY A 88 27.01 2.18 13.58
N LYS A 89 27.67 1.03 13.73
CA LYS A 89 28.78 0.60 12.86
C LYS A 89 28.63 -0.88 12.53
N ASP A 90 28.79 -1.26 11.26
CA ASP A 90 28.68 -2.66 10.84
C ASP A 90 29.82 -3.56 11.35
N SER A 91 30.89 -2.94 11.86
CA SER A 91 31.93 -3.63 12.64
C SER A 91 31.46 -4.10 14.02
N ASN A 92 30.39 -3.52 14.58
CA ASN A 92 29.90 -3.86 15.90
C ASN A 92 29.22 -5.24 15.93
N SER A 93 29.04 -5.82 17.11
CA SER A 93 28.37 -7.13 17.25
C SER A 93 26.87 -7.08 16.90
N GLY A 94 26.21 -5.97 17.20
CA GLY A 94 24.75 -5.82 17.14
C GLY A 94 24.01 -6.47 18.30
N LEU A 95 24.68 -7.16 19.24
CA LEU A 95 24.00 -7.94 20.27
C LEU A 95 23.49 -7.09 21.46
N ALA A 96 23.92 -5.83 21.52
CA ALA A 96 23.48 -4.85 22.52
C ALA A 96 23.30 -3.48 21.85
N GLN A 97 22.51 -2.59 22.47
CA GLN A 97 22.15 -1.30 21.87
C GLN A 97 23.38 -0.39 21.68
N GLU A 98 24.27 -0.37 22.65
CA GLU A 98 25.54 0.38 22.63
C GLU A 98 26.54 -0.14 21.58
N LEU A 99 26.33 -1.37 21.11
CA LEU A 99 27.07 -2.01 20.02
C LEU A 99 26.16 -2.26 18.82
N ALA A 100 25.21 -1.37 18.54
CA ALA A 100 24.31 -1.51 17.40
C ALA A 100 25.06 -1.50 16.06
N LEU A 101 24.57 -2.31 15.12
CA LEU A 101 25.00 -2.32 13.73
C LEU A 101 24.49 -1.07 13.02
N LYS A 102 25.13 -0.67 11.91
CA LYS A 102 24.64 0.45 11.10
C LYS A 102 23.48 0.01 10.21
N THR A 103 23.60 -1.15 9.59
CA THR A 103 22.67 -1.59 8.54
C THR A 103 21.88 -2.84 8.93
N MET A 104 20.63 -2.91 8.47
CA MET A 104 19.81 -4.13 8.61
C MET A 104 20.41 -5.30 7.83
N GLN A 105 21.12 -5.01 6.72
CA GLN A 105 21.81 -6.04 5.94
C GLN A 105 22.93 -6.70 6.75
N ALA A 106 23.74 -5.93 7.48
CA ALA A 106 24.76 -6.48 8.35
C ALA A 106 24.15 -7.40 9.42
N ALA A 107 23.03 -7.01 10.01
CA ALA A 107 22.30 -7.81 11.00
C ALA A 107 21.73 -9.11 10.40
N ALA A 108 21.14 -9.02 9.21
CA ALA A 108 20.58 -10.17 8.51
C ALA A 108 21.63 -11.16 8.01
N ASN A 109 22.86 -10.69 7.78
CA ASN A 109 23.96 -11.51 7.26
C ASN A 109 24.88 -12.07 8.37
N ARG A 110 24.58 -11.83 9.66
CA ARG A 110 25.31 -12.49 10.75
C ARG A 110 25.02 -13.99 10.76
N ASN A 111 26.05 -14.81 10.96
CA ASN A 111 25.98 -16.27 10.83
C ASN A 111 25.34 -17.02 12.02
N SER A 112 24.79 -16.33 13.03
CA SER A 112 24.15 -17.01 14.17
C SER A 112 22.64 -17.07 14.04
N GLY A 113 22.09 -18.26 14.29
CA GLY A 113 20.67 -18.57 14.26
C GLY A 113 20.06 -18.64 12.86
N ASP A 114 18.92 -19.31 12.77
CA ASP A 114 18.15 -19.49 11.53
C ASP A 114 17.47 -18.19 11.07
N ILE A 115 17.12 -17.32 12.03
CA ILE A 115 16.41 -16.05 11.80
C ILE A 115 17.13 -14.92 12.52
N SER A 116 17.27 -13.77 11.84
CA SER A 116 17.67 -12.51 12.48
C SER A 116 16.44 -11.75 12.96
N GLU A 117 16.34 -11.52 14.26
CA GLU A 117 15.43 -10.53 14.85
C GLU A 117 16.15 -9.18 14.90
N ILE A 118 15.72 -8.23 14.09
CA ILE A 118 16.34 -6.93 13.88
C ILE A 118 15.47 -5.86 14.54
N ILE A 119 16.04 -5.22 15.55
CA ILE A 119 15.42 -4.14 16.31
C ILE A 119 16.05 -2.82 15.86
N VAL A 120 15.26 -1.98 15.20
CA VAL A 120 15.72 -0.69 14.70
C VAL A 120 15.61 0.36 15.83
N LEU A 121 16.72 1.05 16.09
CA LEU A 121 16.79 2.20 17.00
C LEU A 121 16.40 3.45 16.21
N PRO A 122 15.22 4.04 16.49
CA PRO A 122 14.78 5.22 15.76
C PRO A 122 15.61 6.45 16.17
N PRO A 123 16.01 7.33 15.23
CA PRO A 123 16.45 8.66 15.61
C PRO A 123 15.28 9.47 16.19
N LYS A 124 15.59 10.59 16.84
CA LYS A 124 14.55 11.49 17.40
C LYS A 124 13.52 11.92 16.37
N SER A 125 13.94 12.21 15.14
CA SER A 125 13.06 12.57 14.03
C SER A 125 12.26 11.39 13.49
N ARG A 126 12.70 10.15 13.75
CA ARG A 126 12.18 8.90 13.15
C ARG A 126 12.35 8.80 11.64
N VAL A 127 12.97 9.79 11.02
CA VAL A 127 13.30 9.80 9.60
C VAL A 127 14.76 9.41 9.45
N ILE A 128 15.01 8.39 8.64
CA ILE A 128 16.33 7.86 8.38
C ILE A 128 16.63 8.12 6.91
N TRP A 129 17.61 9.00 6.68
CA TRP A 129 18.07 9.40 5.36
C TRP A 129 19.29 8.58 4.93
N GLY A 130 19.42 8.37 3.62
CA GLY A 130 20.59 7.75 3.03
C GLY A 130 20.44 6.25 2.80
N GLY A 131 21.11 5.76 1.76
CA GLY A 131 21.14 4.35 1.38
C GLY A 131 21.81 3.40 2.40
N ASP A 132 22.12 3.87 3.60
CA ASP A 132 22.57 3.00 4.70
C ASP A 132 21.46 2.02 5.17
N ALA A 133 20.20 2.23 4.75
CA ALA A 133 19.12 1.24 4.86
C ALA A 133 18.86 0.45 3.57
N THR A 134 19.57 0.74 2.46
CA THR A 134 19.37 0.03 1.20
C THR A 134 19.98 -1.37 1.26
N VAL A 135 19.11 -2.38 1.38
CA VAL A 135 19.48 -3.76 1.09
C VAL A 135 19.48 -3.89 -0.43
N SER A 136 20.65 -3.81 -1.05
CA SER A 136 20.78 -3.98 -2.50
C SER A 136 20.87 -5.46 -2.91
N ASN A 137 21.28 -6.34 -1.99
CA ASN A 137 21.60 -7.76 -2.29
C ASN A 137 20.86 -8.79 -1.42
N GLY A 138 19.63 -8.48 -1.00
CA GLY A 138 18.81 -9.36 -0.18
C GLY A 138 19.44 -9.71 1.19
N PHE A 139 18.67 -10.36 2.06
CA PHE A 139 19.18 -10.91 3.32
C PHE A 139 19.60 -12.34 3.15
N ALA A 140 20.73 -12.77 3.69
CA ALA A 140 21.16 -14.16 3.57
C ALA A 140 20.12 -15.18 4.07
N LYS A 141 19.33 -14.80 5.09
CA LYS A 141 18.32 -15.64 5.76
C LYS A 141 17.02 -14.87 6.05
N SER A 142 16.06 -15.58 6.65
CA SER A 142 14.79 -15.01 7.09
C SER A 142 15.00 -13.97 8.19
N ALA A 143 14.13 -12.95 8.27
CA ALA A 143 14.26 -11.89 9.24
C ALA A 143 12.92 -11.42 9.84
N ILE A 144 12.97 -10.97 11.08
CA ILE A 144 11.89 -10.28 11.79
C ILE A 144 12.40 -8.87 12.05
N ILE A 145 11.67 -7.84 11.65
CA ILE A 145 12.11 -6.45 11.73
C ILE A 145 11.04 -5.60 12.38
N TYR A 146 11.41 -4.87 13.43
CA TYR A 146 10.54 -3.91 14.07
C TYR A 146 11.35 -2.83 14.78
N THR A 147 10.66 -1.76 15.16
CA THR A 147 11.24 -0.63 15.86
C THR A 147 11.22 -0.86 17.38
N LEU A 148 12.30 -0.45 18.07
CA LEU A 148 12.48 -0.72 19.50
C LEU A 148 11.31 -0.25 20.37
N ASP A 149 10.72 0.89 20.04
CA ASP A 149 9.65 1.53 20.81
C ASP A 149 8.25 1.26 20.24
N GLY A 150 8.15 0.36 19.24
CA GLY A 150 6.88 0.01 18.60
C GLY A 150 6.23 1.16 17.84
N LYS A 151 6.96 2.22 17.52
CA LYS A 151 6.48 3.37 16.77
C LYS A 151 7.14 3.42 15.39
N ASP A 152 6.52 4.16 14.49
CA ASP A 152 6.93 4.23 13.10
C ASP A 152 8.34 4.77 12.89
N VAL A 153 9.05 4.20 11.91
CA VAL A 153 10.31 4.70 11.33
C VAL A 153 10.15 4.82 9.83
N ILE A 154 10.67 5.92 9.28
CA ILE A 154 10.57 6.25 7.86
C ILE A 154 11.96 6.19 7.25
N PHE A 155 12.12 5.28 6.29
CA PHE A 155 13.33 5.11 5.50
C PHE A 155 13.18 5.89 4.20
N CYS A 156 13.90 7.01 4.13
CA CYS A 156 13.92 7.88 2.97
C CYS A 156 15.17 7.61 2.14
N LYS A 157 14.96 7.34 0.85
CA LYS A 157 16.08 7.26 -0.09
C LYS A 157 16.62 8.64 -0.43
N GLY A 158 17.93 8.69 -0.66
CA GLY A 158 18.64 9.93 -1.01
C GLY A 158 19.24 10.63 0.20
N ALA A 159 19.88 11.77 -0.08
CA ALA A 159 20.47 12.59 0.96
C ALA A 159 19.38 13.39 1.70
N LYS A 160 19.62 13.68 2.98
CA LYS A 160 18.82 14.62 3.75
C LYS A 160 18.76 15.97 3.02
N PRO A 161 17.56 16.55 2.82
CA PRO A 161 17.42 17.85 2.15
C PRO A 161 18.03 18.97 2.98
N ALA A 162 18.59 19.96 2.28
CA ALA A 162 19.11 21.18 2.87
C ALA A 162 18.21 22.35 2.46
N TRP A 163 17.17 22.59 3.25
CA TRP A 163 16.23 23.67 3.01
C TRP A 163 16.84 25.04 3.32
N THR A 164 16.64 25.99 2.42
CA THR A 164 17.02 27.39 2.54
C THR A 164 15.75 28.24 2.60
N ALA A 165 15.68 29.19 3.52
CA ALA A 165 14.55 30.12 3.58
C ALA A 165 14.54 31.03 2.35
N ALA A 166 13.36 31.25 1.78
CA ALA A 166 13.11 32.14 0.66
C ALA A 166 11.98 33.14 1.02
N GLU A 167 11.69 34.07 0.12
CA GLU A 167 10.69 35.10 0.35
C GLU A 167 9.27 34.53 0.54
N GLY A 168 8.43 35.28 1.24
CA GLY A 168 7.01 34.94 1.39
C GLY A 168 6.72 33.71 2.24
N GLY A 169 7.66 33.28 3.11
CA GLY A 169 7.51 32.09 3.96
C GLY A 169 7.70 30.77 3.23
N THR A 170 8.33 30.81 2.05
CA THR A 170 8.68 29.63 1.26
C THR A 170 10.08 29.14 1.60
N TYR A 171 10.37 27.90 1.23
CA TYR A 171 11.68 27.28 1.40
C TYR A 171 12.09 26.59 0.11
N THR A 172 13.37 26.62 -0.18
CA THR A 172 13.94 26.02 -1.39
C THR A 172 14.99 24.97 -1.05
N THR A 173 15.11 23.96 -1.89
CA THR A 173 16.22 23.00 -1.85
C THR A 173 16.63 22.63 -3.27
N THR A 174 17.91 22.33 -3.44
CA THR A 174 18.49 21.75 -4.65
C THR A 174 19.08 20.39 -4.26
N GLY A 175 18.74 19.32 -4.97
CA GLY A 175 19.29 17.99 -4.73
C GLY A 175 19.58 17.28 -6.06
N PRO A 176 20.13 16.05 -6.07
CA PRO A 176 20.23 15.25 -7.27
C PRO A 176 18.82 14.80 -7.69
N LEU A 177 18.09 15.73 -8.29
CA LEU A 177 16.74 15.57 -8.80
C LEU A 177 16.90 15.24 -10.28
N GLY A 178 16.91 13.95 -10.58
CA GLY A 178 16.92 13.42 -11.94
C GLY A 178 15.83 14.05 -12.81
N GLU A 179 16.21 14.27 -14.05
CA GLU A 179 15.61 15.22 -15.01
C GLU A 179 14.22 14.82 -15.53
N SER A 180 13.60 13.76 -15.02
CA SER A 180 12.33 13.21 -15.54
C SER A 180 11.17 13.31 -14.53
N ASN A 181 10.64 14.52 -14.38
CA ASN A 181 9.22 14.86 -14.13
C ASN A 181 8.47 14.44 -12.83
N THR A 182 7.72 15.43 -12.29
CA THR A 182 6.49 15.33 -11.45
C THR A 182 6.54 14.77 -10.03
N SER A 183 7.71 14.58 -9.45
CA SER A 183 7.84 13.87 -8.17
C SER A 183 7.26 14.63 -6.98
N ILE A 184 6.72 13.85 -6.04
CA ILE A 184 5.84 14.30 -4.96
C ILE A 184 6.71 14.82 -3.80
N VAL A 185 6.32 15.95 -3.23
CA VAL A 185 6.83 16.39 -1.91
C VAL A 185 5.89 15.84 -0.85
N MET A 186 6.43 15.22 0.20
CA MET A 186 5.66 14.72 1.35
C MET A 186 6.17 15.29 2.66
N ASP A 187 5.25 15.47 3.61
CA ASP A 187 5.54 15.83 4.98
C ASP A 187 5.31 14.66 5.93
N TRP A 188 6.33 14.34 6.71
CA TRP A 188 6.34 13.24 7.67
C TRP A 188 6.25 13.69 9.12
N SER A 189 6.06 14.99 9.35
CA SER A 189 5.94 15.52 10.70
C SER A 189 4.73 14.92 11.42
N PRO A 190 4.75 14.86 12.77
CA PRO A 190 3.59 14.40 13.53
C PRO A 190 2.30 15.14 13.17
N ALA A 191 2.36 16.46 12.93
CA ALA A 191 1.22 17.26 12.54
C ALA A 191 0.69 16.87 11.14
N ALA A 192 1.58 16.63 10.18
CA ALA A 192 1.21 16.18 8.84
C ALA A 192 0.51 14.83 8.88
N ARG A 193 1.03 13.89 9.68
CA ARG A 193 0.46 12.55 9.83
C ARG A 193 -0.94 12.58 10.43
N VAL A 194 -1.20 13.45 11.39
CA VAL A 194 -2.55 13.65 11.94
C VAL A 194 -3.51 14.25 10.89
N ALA A 195 -2.99 15.12 10.03
CA ALA A 195 -3.78 15.72 8.95
C ALA A 195 -3.99 14.78 7.75
N SER A 196 -3.13 13.77 7.56
CA SER A 196 -3.27 12.79 6.49
C SER A 196 -4.46 11.86 6.75
N PRO A 197 -5.39 11.67 5.81
CA PRO A 197 -6.57 10.84 6.08
C PRO A 197 -6.28 9.33 6.23
N ASP A 198 -5.08 8.85 5.88
CA ASP A 198 -4.58 7.49 6.22
C ASP A 198 -3.65 7.43 7.43
N GLY A 199 -3.26 8.56 8.02
CA GLY A 199 -2.19 8.56 9.03
C GLY A 199 -0.76 8.35 8.47
N GLY A 200 -0.62 8.39 7.13
CA GLY A 200 0.65 8.37 6.40
C GLY A 200 1.27 9.75 6.24
N GLY A 201 2.21 9.90 5.30
CA GLY A 201 2.82 11.18 4.95
C GLY A 201 1.85 12.07 4.17
N LEU A 202 1.81 13.37 4.49
CA LEU A 202 0.94 14.33 3.80
C LEU A 202 1.62 14.85 2.54
N GLY A 203 1.05 14.55 1.37
CA GLY A 203 1.57 15.08 0.10
C GLY A 203 1.19 16.54 -0.13
N TYR A 204 2.12 17.32 -0.66
CA TYR A 204 1.90 18.71 -1.05
C TYR A 204 1.20 18.80 -2.41
N GLU A 205 0.45 19.88 -2.62
CA GLU A 205 -0.15 20.21 -3.91
C GLU A 205 0.85 20.89 -4.86
N ARG A 206 1.02 20.35 -6.06
CA ARG A 206 1.89 20.95 -7.06
C ARG A 206 1.25 22.21 -7.67
N THR A 207 2.06 23.25 -7.85
CA THR A 207 1.70 24.49 -8.55
C THR A 207 2.48 24.62 -9.86
N ALA A 208 2.01 25.48 -10.76
CA ALA A 208 2.63 25.67 -12.08
C ALA A 208 3.96 26.44 -12.04
N ASN A 209 4.20 27.23 -10.99
CA ASN A 209 5.38 28.09 -10.85
C ASN A 209 5.63 28.46 -9.38
N ALA A 210 6.83 28.98 -9.09
CA ALA A 210 7.24 29.36 -7.73
C ALA A 210 6.32 30.42 -7.10
N THR A 211 5.82 31.38 -7.88
CA THR A 211 4.89 32.41 -7.39
C THR A 211 3.58 31.80 -6.88
N GLY A 212 3.08 30.74 -7.50
CA GLY A 212 1.89 30.02 -7.06
C GLY A 212 2.05 29.30 -5.73
N VAL A 213 3.29 29.10 -5.25
CA VAL A 213 3.60 28.51 -3.93
C VAL A 213 3.48 29.55 -2.82
N ALA A 214 3.87 30.80 -3.10
CA ALA A 214 3.86 31.88 -2.13
C ALA A 214 2.43 32.13 -1.61
N GLY A 215 2.27 32.16 -0.29
CA GLY A 215 0.99 32.42 0.38
C GLY A 215 0.00 31.25 0.40
N ARG A 216 0.35 30.07 -0.12
CA ARG A 216 -0.53 28.88 -0.14
C ARG A 216 0.11 27.71 0.62
N PRO A 217 -0.14 27.56 1.93
CA PRO A 217 0.36 26.43 2.70
C PRO A 217 0.03 25.07 2.08
N GLY A 218 0.97 24.13 2.16
CA GLY A 218 0.81 22.77 1.63
C GLY A 218 0.99 22.70 0.11
N THR A 219 1.60 23.71 -0.51
CA THR A 219 1.89 23.70 -1.94
C THR A 219 3.39 23.63 -2.24
N PHE A 220 3.73 23.12 -3.43
CA PHE A 220 5.10 23.07 -3.91
C PHE A 220 5.21 23.35 -5.42
N PHE A 221 6.38 23.79 -5.84
CA PHE A 221 6.80 23.92 -7.22
C PHE A 221 8.12 23.19 -7.41
N HIS A 222 8.25 22.48 -8.52
CA HIS A 222 9.51 21.84 -8.93
C HIS A 222 9.86 22.38 -10.31
N ASP A 223 10.91 23.17 -10.38
CA ASP A 223 11.52 23.63 -11.63
C ASP A 223 12.41 22.52 -12.18
N THR A 224 11.88 21.79 -13.16
CA THR A 224 12.60 20.67 -13.78
C THR A 224 13.83 21.10 -14.58
N LYS A 225 13.98 22.40 -14.91
CA LYS A 225 15.16 22.90 -15.63
C LYS A 225 16.35 23.10 -14.70
N THR A 226 16.09 23.52 -13.47
CA THR A 226 17.14 23.85 -12.48
C THR A 226 17.25 22.81 -11.38
N GLY A 227 16.29 21.89 -11.27
CA GLY A 227 16.15 20.97 -10.13
C GLY A 227 15.79 21.70 -8.84
N LEU A 228 15.29 22.94 -8.91
CA LEU A 228 14.89 23.69 -7.73
C LEU A 228 13.51 23.23 -7.27
N VAL A 229 13.39 22.86 -6.00
CA VAL A 229 12.10 22.60 -5.36
C VAL A 229 11.81 23.75 -4.39
N THR A 230 10.65 24.37 -4.54
CA THR A 230 10.11 25.42 -3.68
C THR A 230 8.88 24.90 -2.96
N VAL A 231 8.79 25.06 -1.65
CA VAL A 231 7.64 24.61 -0.84
C VAL A 231 7.13 25.72 0.07
N TYR A 232 5.84 25.70 0.35
CA TYR A 232 5.24 26.42 1.47
C TYR A 232 4.76 25.38 2.49
N PRO A 233 5.39 25.25 3.67
CA PRO A 233 5.03 24.26 4.68
C PRO A 233 3.55 24.36 5.07
N PHE A 234 2.84 23.23 5.12
CA PHE A 234 1.40 23.23 5.43
C PHE A 234 1.08 23.83 6.82
N ASP A 235 2.01 23.67 7.78
CA ASP A 235 1.93 24.20 9.15
C ASP A 235 2.75 25.49 9.34
N LYS A 236 3.32 26.04 8.26
CA LYS A 236 4.16 27.25 8.25
C LYS A 236 5.44 27.15 9.09
N ARG A 237 5.90 25.95 9.46
CA ARG A 237 7.12 25.80 10.27
C ARG A 237 8.39 26.19 9.50
N ASN A 238 9.46 26.45 10.24
CA ASN A 238 10.79 26.65 9.64
C ASN A 238 11.36 25.33 9.14
N LEU A 239 11.69 25.25 7.83
CA LEU A 239 12.29 24.04 7.27
C LEU A 239 13.81 24.01 7.34
N VAL A 240 14.49 25.12 7.68
CA VAL A 240 15.95 25.13 7.82
C VAL A 240 16.35 24.17 8.95
N GLY A 241 17.00 23.06 8.60
CA GLY A 241 17.37 21.98 9.52
C GLY A 241 16.29 20.92 9.76
N ASP A 242 15.10 21.08 9.19
CA ASP A 242 13.99 20.12 9.27
C ASP A 242 14.29 18.83 8.50
N GLU A 243 13.86 17.71 9.06
CA GLU A 243 14.11 16.36 8.52
C GLU A 243 12.87 15.69 7.96
N TYR A 244 11.70 16.30 8.12
CA TYR A 244 10.41 15.67 7.89
C TYR A 244 9.87 15.92 6.49
N VAL A 245 10.28 16.99 5.82
CA VAL A 245 9.83 17.28 4.46
C VAL A 245 10.73 16.57 3.46
N THR A 246 10.21 15.54 2.80
CA THR A 246 10.93 14.81 1.77
C THR A 246 10.71 15.47 0.40
N PRO A 247 11.75 16.00 -0.26
CA PRO A 247 11.62 16.45 -1.64
C PRO A 247 11.44 15.25 -2.59
N PRO A 248 11.10 15.52 -3.86
CA PRO A 248 11.31 14.59 -4.97
C PRO A 248 12.61 13.81 -4.83
N VAL A 249 12.58 12.49 -4.95
CA VAL A 249 13.81 11.67 -4.96
C VAL A 249 13.91 10.96 -6.30
N ALA A 250 14.85 11.38 -7.13
CA ALA A 250 15.12 10.68 -8.37
C ALA A 250 16.02 9.47 -8.13
N ASN A 251 15.60 8.31 -8.65
CA ASN A 251 16.46 7.22 -9.10
C ASN A 251 15.62 6.02 -9.54
N ASP A 252 16.23 5.17 -10.36
CA ASP A 252 15.64 3.95 -10.92
C ASP A 252 15.79 2.72 -10.01
N LEU A 253 16.19 2.91 -8.75
CA LEU A 253 16.50 1.81 -7.83
C LEU A 253 15.51 1.78 -6.66
N ASN A 254 15.32 0.62 -6.07
CA ASN A 254 14.45 0.44 -4.91
C ASN A 254 15.01 1.12 -3.64
N CYS A 255 14.16 1.57 -2.70
CA CYS A 255 14.64 1.93 -1.34
C CYS A 255 15.07 0.67 -0.61
N TRP A 256 14.30 -0.39 -0.78
CA TRP A 256 14.57 -1.69 -0.24
C TRP A 256 14.27 -2.75 -1.30
N SER A 257 15.27 -3.57 -1.65
CA SER A 257 15.10 -4.73 -2.50
C SER A 257 15.26 -6.01 -1.71
N MET A 258 14.27 -6.89 -1.79
CA MET A 258 14.29 -8.21 -1.20
C MET A 258 14.30 -9.23 -2.33
N SER A 259 15.51 -9.63 -2.73
CA SER A 259 15.72 -10.67 -3.71
C SER A 259 16.08 -12.00 -3.05
N THR A 260 15.53 -13.10 -3.56
CA THR A 260 16.12 -14.42 -3.34
C THR A 260 17.15 -14.66 -4.45
N PRO A 261 18.38 -15.07 -4.12
CA PRO A 261 19.35 -15.52 -5.11
C PRO A 261 18.75 -16.63 -5.97
N SER A 262 19.09 -16.67 -7.25
CA SER A 262 18.61 -17.71 -8.16
C SER A 262 19.03 -19.12 -7.72
N SER A 263 20.14 -19.23 -6.98
CA SER A 263 20.68 -20.46 -6.39
C SER A 263 20.04 -20.84 -5.05
N ALA A 264 19.15 -20.02 -4.47
CA ALA A 264 18.52 -20.33 -3.20
C ALA A 264 17.62 -21.56 -3.34
N THR A 265 17.84 -22.57 -2.50
CA THR A 265 17.08 -23.83 -2.47
C THR A 265 15.83 -23.74 -1.59
N ALA A 266 15.70 -22.68 -0.80
CA ALA A 266 14.56 -22.43 0.08
C ALA A 266 14.06 -20.98 -0.04
N GLY A 267 12.77 -20.80 0.18
CA GLY A 267 12.14 -19.49 0.25
C GLY A 267 12.53 -18.78 1.53
N ARG A 268 12.47 -17.44 1.52
CA ARG A 268 12.80 -16.64 2.70
C ARG A 268 11.52 -16.09 3.33
N SER A 269 11.53 -16.02 4.64
CA SER A 269 10.42 -15.47 5.41
C SER A 269 10.82 -14.13 6.01
N TYR A 270 10.00 -13.11 5.79
CA TYR A 270 10.21 -11.80 6.40
C TYR A 270 8.95 -11.32 7.10
N TRP A 271 9.12 -10.80 8.30
CA TRP A 271 8.07 -10.13 9.05
C TRP A 271 8.55 -8.73 9.40
N VAL A 272 7.79 -7.71 9.03
CA VAL A 272 8.19 -6.32 9.19
C VAL A 272 7.05 -5.52 9.78
N ARG A 273 7.34 -4.73 10.82
CA ARG A 273 6.36 -3.88 11.49
C ARG A 273 6.83 -2.44 11.68
N ASN A 274 5.91 -1.48 11.55
CA ASN A 274 6.11 -0.05 11.80
C ASN A 274 7.26 0.57 10.96
N CYS A 275 7.46 0.07 9.75
CA CYS A 275 8.51 0.52 8.85
C CYS A 275 7.88 1.10 7.58
N HIS A 276 8.35 2.28 7.18
CA HIS A 276 7.84 3.03 6.04
C HIS A 276 8.96 3.30 5.03
N TRP A 277 8.69 3.16 3.73
CA TRP A 277 9.69 3.40 2.68
C TRP A 277 9.24 4.49 1.71
N VAL A 278 10.14 5.43 1.50
CA VAL A 278 9.88 6.65 0.72
C VAL A 278 10.97 6.85 -0.32
N GLY A 279 10.57 6.88 -1.58
CA GLY A 279 11.41 7.18 -2.73
C GLY A 279 11.76 5.98 -3.61
N GLY A 280 12.53 6.24 -4.68
CA GLY A 280 12.98 5.22 -5.63
C GLY A 280 11.91 4.70 -6.59
N LEU A 281 12.30 3.72 -7.44
CA LEU A 281 11.41 3.09 -8.40
C LEU A 281 10.39 2.20 -7.69
N ASN A 282 10.85 1.25 -6.86
CA ASN A 282 9.97 0.53 -5.94
C ASN A 282 10.51 0.70 -4.53
N PRO A 283 9.94 1.55 -3.67
CA PRO A 283 10.37 1.68 -2.27
C PRO A 283 10.53 0.33 -1.61
N LEU A 284 9.61 -0.58 -1.90
CA LEU A 284 9.75 -1.99 -1.59
C LEU A 284 9.59 -2.83 -2.86
N GLY A 285 10.70 -3.38 -3.35
CA GLY A 285 10.71 -4.33 -4.46
C GLY A 285 11.11 -5.72 -4.01
N MET A 286 10.38 -6.73 -4.46
CA MET A 286 10.57 -8.12 -4.06
C MET A 286 10.69 -8.97 -5.31
N ASN A 287 11.79 -9.68 -5.46
CA ASN A 287 11.99 -10.52 -6.63
C ASN A 287 12.42 -11.92 -6.21
N ASN A 288 11.53 -12.88 -6.40
CA ASN A 288 11.81 -14.27 -6.14
C ASN A 288 12.17 -15.00 -7.44
N ASN A 289 13.47 -15.16 -7.67
CA ASN A 289 14.03 -15.85 -8.83
C ASN A 289 14.60 -17.23 -8.49
N SER A 290 14.24 -17.80 -7.32
CA SER A 290 14.72 -19.12 -6.91
C SER A 290 14.34 -20.18 -7.94
N LEU A 291 15.33 -20.78 -8.59
CA LEU A 291 15.12 -21.88 -9.56
C LEU A 291 14.50 -23.12 -8.91
N ALA A 292 14.62 -23.24 -7.59
CA ALA A 292 13.96 -24.27 -6.79
C ALA A 292 12.44 -24.03 -6.61
N LYS A 293 11.88 -22.95 -7.19
CA LYS A 293 10.48 -22.53 -7.05
C LYS A 293 10.05 -22.34 -5.60
N ALA A 294 11.00 -22.08 -4.71
CA ALA A 294 10.71 -22.00 -3.28
C ALA A 294 9.96 -20.69 -2.97
N ARG A 295 8.80 -20.81 -2.32
CA ARG A 295 7.92 -19.66 -2.03
C ARG A 295 8.45 -18.84 -0.86
N SER A 296 8.57 -17.53 -1.03
CA SER A 296 8.91 -16.62 0.07
C SER A 296 7.64 -16.17 0.78
N ILE A 297 7.67 -16.05 2.10
CA ILE A 297 6.54 -15.58 2.92
C ILE A 297 6.88 -14.22 3.47
N LEU A 298 6.01 -13.23 3.22
CA LEU A 298 6.31 -11.83 3.46
C LEU A 298 5.14 -11.27 4.26
N VAL A 299 5.41 -10.75 5.46
CA VAL A 299 4.38 -10.23 6.35
C VAL A 299 4.73 -8.79 6.69
N PHE A 300 3.80 -7.88 6.40
CA PHE A 300 3.93 -6.45 6.69
C PHE A 300 2.81 -6.03 7.61
N ASP A 301 3.14 -5.36 8.71
CA ASP A 301 2.20 -4.95 9.74
C ASP A 301 2.39 -3.46 10.05
N HIS A 302 1.37 -2.62 9.82
CA HIS A 302 1.46 -1.17 9.98
C HIS A 302 2.63 -0.54 9.20
N CYS A 303 2.91 -1.07 8.01
CA CYS A 303 3.97 -0.55 7.13
C CYS A 303 3.40 0.43 6.09
N GLY A 304 4.27 1.19 5.43
CA GLY A 304 3.82 2.05 4.34
C GLY A 304 4.85 2.29 3.23
N MET A 305 4.36 2.56 2.03
CA MET A 305 5.18 2.63 0.83
C MET A 305 4.78 3.80 -0.07
N TRP A 306 5.77 4.58 -0.52
CA TRP A 306 5.58 5.75 -1.38
C TRP A 306 6.69 5.91 -2.42
N ALA A 307 6.39 5.73 -3.70
CA ALA A 307 7.41 5.78 -4.76
C ALA A 307 7.86 7.21 -5.08
N GLY A 308 9.13 7.35 -5.46
CA GLY A 308 9.72 8.65 -5.80
C GLY A 308 9.96 8.87 -7.29
N SER A 309 9.88 7.82 -8.11
CA SER A 309 10.29 7.82 -9.52
C SER A 309 9.14 7.55 -10.49
N VAL A 310 9.24 8.10 -11.71
CA VAL A 310 8.31 7.88 -12.81
C VAL A 310 8.34 6.42 -13.24
N GLY A 311 7.15 5.80 -13.40
CA GLY A 311 7.03 4.37 -13.68
C GLY A 311 7.32 3.47 -12.46
N GLY A 312 7.49 4.08 -11.28
CA GLY A 312 7.75 3.39 -10.03
C GLY A 312 6.48 3.04 -9.26
N ASN A 313 6.48 1.85 -8.68
CA ASN A 313 5.37 1.29 -7.92
C ASN A 313 5.62 1.50 -6.43
N ALA A 314 4.59 1.68 -5.59
CA ALA A 314 4.85 1.76 -4.14
C ALA A 314 5.40 0.41 -3.62
N PHE A 315 4.83 -0.68 -4.15
CA PHE A 315 5.21 -2.05 -3.90
C PHE A 315 5.23 -2.83 -5.20
N ALA A 316 6.31 -3.59 -5.41
CA ALA A 316 6.39 -4.55 -6.50
C ALA A 316 6.87 -5.90 -6.00
N ALA A 317 6.15 -6.97 -6.33
CA ALA A 317 6.59 -8.33 -6.06
C ALA A 317 6.52 -9.19 -7.32
N VAL A 318 7.60 -9.91 -7.63
CA VAL A 318 7.70 -10.79 -8.80
C VAL A 318 8.09 -12.19 -8.38
N GLY A 319 7.39 -13.19 -8.92
CA GLY A 319 7.65 -14.61 -8.73
C GLY A 319 6.92 -15.24 -7.55
N PRO A 320 7.28 -16.46 -7.14
CA PRO A 320 6.56 -17.23 -6.14
C PRO A 320 6.67 -16.60 -4.74
N ASN A 321 5.72 -15.76 -4.39
CA ASN A 321 5.66 -15.05 -3.11
C ASN A 321 4.27 -15.21 -2.49
N ASP A 322 4.20 -15.39 -1.17
CA ASP A 322 2.99 -15.30 -0.36
C ASP A 322 3.13 -14.06 0.55
N ILE A 323 2.42 -13.00 0.18
CA ILE A 323 2.51 -11.69 0.82
C ILE A 323 1.26 -11.48 1.68
N TYR A 324 1.46 -11.01 2.91
CA TYR A 324 0.43 -10.70 3.88
C TYR A 324 0.64 -9.27 4.36
N THR A 325 -0.38 -8.42 4.24
CA THR A 325 -0.31 -7.04 4.71
C THR A 325 -1.44 -6.77 5.70
N PHE A 326 -1.13 -6.07 6.80
CA PHE A 326 -2.07 -5.71 7.85
C PHE A 326 -1.97 -4.21 8.13
N ASP A 327 -3.08 -3.49 7.95
CA ASP A 327 -3.18 -2.05 8.18
C ASP A 327 -2.12 -1.21 7.43
N CYS A 328 -1.57 -1.75 6.33
CA CYS A 328 -0.54 -1.11 5.53
C CYS A 328 -1.09 0.03 4.68
N ILE A 329 -0.24 1.02 4.41
CA ILE A 329 -0.57 2.22 3.65
C ILE A 329 0.23 2.28 2.35
N GLY A 330 -0.44 2.50 1.23
CA GLY A 330 0.19 2.80 -0.05
C GLY A 330 -0.24 4.16 -0.56
N GLY A 331 0.70 4.98 -1.06
CA GLY A 331 0.33 6.25 -1.68
C GLY A 331 1.41 6.84 -2.56
N TYR A 332 1.03 7.89 -3.30
CA TYR A 332 1.95 8.79 -4.00
C TYR A 332 3.03 8.07 -4.83
N SER A 333 2.61 7.26 -5.81
CA SER A 333 3.48 6.57 -6.78
C SER A 333 3.23 7.05 -8.21
N HIS A 334 4.13 6.79 -9.15
CA HIS A 334 3.84 7.13 -10.55
C HIS A 334 3.20 5.98 -11.32
N ALA A 335 3.47 4.73 -10.92
CA ALA A 335 2.84 3.55 -11.49
C ALA A 335 1.92 2.88 -10.47
N ASP A 336 1.63 1.60 -10.66
CA ASP A 336 0.75 0.82 -9.80
C ASP A 336 1.17 0.89 -8.33
N LEU A 337 0.25 1.13 -7.40
CA LEU A 337 0.62 1.18 -5.98
C LEU A 337 1.04 -0.21 -5.51
N TRP A 338 0.15 -1.19 -5.60
CA TRP A 338 0.43 -2.59 -5.24
C TRP A 338 0.51 -3.43 -6.51
N ASN A 339 1.71 -3.86 -6.88
CA ASN A 339 1.91 -4.64 -8.09
C ASN A 339 2.46 -6.03 -7.81
N VAL A 340 1.68 -7.05 -8.14
CA VAL A 340 2.01 -8.45 -7.87
C VAL A 340 2.03 -9.24 -9.18
N HIS A 341 3.20 -9.77 -9.49
CA HIS A 341 3.49 -10.55 -10.68
C HIS A 341 3.80 -12.00 -10.34
N GLY A 342 3.32 -12.92 -11.17
CA GLY A 342 3.97 -14.21 -11.32
C GLY A 342 5.25 -14.12 -12.15
N ASN A 343 5.92 -15.25 -12.34
CA ASN A 343 6.95 -15.42 -13.34
C ASN A 343 6.97 -16.89 -13.80
N GLY A 344 7.92 -17.27 -14.67
CA GLY A 344 8.07 -18.66 -15.12
C GLY A 344 8.34 -19.70 -14.02
N LEU A 345 8.57 -19.27 -12.77
CA LEU A 345 8.82 -20.11 -11.61
C LEU A 345 7.56 -20.30 -10.74
N GLY A 346 6.59 -19.38 -10.81
CA GLY A 346 5.32 -19.50 -10.09
C GLY A 346 4.60 -18.17 -9.88
N SER A 347 3.40 -18.24 -9.31
CA SER A 347 2.54 -17.08 -9.07
C SER A 347 2.90 -16.28 -7.82
N GLY A 348 2.85 -14.96 -7.96
CA GLY A 348 2.80 -14.01 -6.83
C GLY A 348 1.40 -13.99 -6.22
N ARG A 349 1.34 -13.95 -4.88
CA ARG A 349 0.08 -14.03 -4.13
C ARG A 349 0.08 -13.04 -2.99
N ILE A 350 -1.06 -12.38 -2.79
CA ILE A 350 -1.17 -11.34 -1.77
C ILE A 350 -2.49 -11.42 -1.01
N PHE A 351 -2.41 -11.23 0.30
CA PHE A 351 -3.53 -11.16 1.23
C PHE A 351 -3.45 -9.85 2.00
N HIS A 352 -4.37 -8.91 1.73
CA HIS A 352 -4.45 -7.64 2.42
C HIS A 352 -5.55 -7.64 3.47
N VAL A 353 -5.24 -7.12 4.65
CA VAL A 353 -6.20 -6.84 5.72
C VAL A 353 -6.16 -5.35 6.02
N ARG A 354 -7.30 -4.70 5.82
CA ARG A 354 -7.49 -3.25 6.02
C ARG A 354 -6.42 -2.39 5.32
N PRO A 355 -6.08 -2.67 4.04
CA PRO A 355 -5.16 -1.80 3.33
C PRO A 355 -5.79 -0.41 3.16
N ARG A 356 -4.97 0.63 3.31
CA ARG A 356 -5.42 2.02 3.18
C ARG A 356 -4.63 2.70 2.06
N CYS A 357 -5.36 3.31 1.14
CA CYS A 357 -4.79 4.09 0.06
C CYS A 357 -5.63 5.37 -0.09
N THR A 358 -5.05 6.52 0.23
CA THR A 358 -5.81 7.80 0.31
C THR A 358 -5.58 8.72 -0.89
N VAL A 359 -4.49 8.46 -1.62
CA VAL A 359 -4.16 8.93 -2.98
C VAL A 359 -3.91 10.44 -3.19
N ARG A 360 -2.74 10.72 -3.81
CA ARG A 360 -2.60 11.55 -5.03
C ARG A 360 -1.55 10.87 -5.94
N ASN A 361 -2.08 9.89 -6.69
CA ASN A 361 -1.63 9.25 -7.94
C ASN A 361 -0.56 8.15 -7.76
N GLY A 362 -0.38 7.14 -8.63
CA GLY A 362 -0.95 6.77 -9.93
C GLY A 362 -0.51 7.56 -11.17
N TYR A 363 0.46 8.49 -11.07
CA TYR A 363 0.67 9.47 -12.15
C TYR A 363 1.81 9.06 -13.07
N SER A 364 1.58 8.21 -14.06
CA SER A 364 2.30 8.43 -15.31
C SER A 364 1.56 9.59 -15.97
N GLY A 365 2.25 10.59 -16.51
CA GLY A 365 1.64 11.55 -17.46
C GLY A 365 1.03 10.87 -18.72
N LYS A 366 0.86 9.53 -18.70
CA LYS A 366 0.33 8.62 -19.70
C LYS A 366 -0.93 7.86 -19.22
N GLY A 367 -1.30 7.95 -17.93
CA GLY A 367 -2.58 7.57 -17.35
C GLY A 367 -2.96 6.08 -17.39
N ARG A 368 -2.17 5.15 -16.86
CA ARG A 368 -2.52 3.71 -16.89
C ARG A 368 -2.37 2.98 -15.56
N ASP A 369 -2.25 3.71 -14.46
CA ASP A 369 -1.70 3.16 -13.23
C ASP A 369 -2.79 2.93 -12.18
N ASN A 370 -2.71 1.79 -11.49
CA ASN A 370 -3.77 1.26 -10.64
C ASN A 370 -3.44 1.30 -9.15
N VAL A 371 -4.45 1.16 -8.27
CA VAL A 371 -4.19 0.95 -6.84
C VAL A 371 -3.66 -0.45 -6.60
N GLU A 372 -4.24 -1.46 -7.23
CA GLU A 372 -3.83 -2.86 -7.09
C GLU A 372 -3.85 -3.55 -8.44
N THR A 373 -2.72 -4.14 -8.83
CA THR A 373 -2.54 -4.84 -10.10
C THR A 373 -2.01 -6.24 -9.87
N GLY A 374 -2.62 -7.20 -10.58
CA GLY A 374 -2.20 -8.59 -10.60
C GLY A 374 -1.90 -9.06 -12.02
N HIS A 375 -0.73 -9.67 -12.21
CA HIS A 375 -0.25 -10.17 -13.49
C HIS A 375 0.21 -11.64 -13.43
N GLU A 376 0.34 -12.27 -14.61
CA GLU A 376 0.89 -13.62 -14.83
C GLU A 376 0.45 -14.66 -13.78
N ASP A 377 -0.84 -15.00 -13.78
CA ASP A 377 -1.43 -16.00 -12.87
C ASP A 377 -1.34 -15.62 -11.37
N SER A 378 -1.25 -14.35 -11.02
CA SER A 378 -1.25 -13.90 -9.62
C SER A 378 -2.60 -14.13 -8.91
N ARG A 379 -2.57 -14.09 -7.56
CA ARG A 379 -3.77 -14.23 -6.69
C ARG A 379 -3.83 -13.14 -5.63
N GLY A 380 -4.98 -12.51 -5.46
CA GLY A 380 -5.23 -11.47 -4.45
C GLY A 380 -6.43 -11.79 -3.57
N ILE A 381 -6.32 -11.56 -2.27
CA ILE A 381 -7.45 -11.51 -1.34
C ILE A 381 -7.33 -10.21 -0.53
N THR A 382 -8.34 -9.36 -0.59
CA THR A 382 -8.32 -8.05 0.07
C THR A 382 -9.54 -7.90 0.96
N VAL A 383 -9.31 -7.64 2.24
CA VAL A 383 -10.33 -7.59 3.30
C VAL A 383 -10.41 -6.18 3.85
N MET A 384 -11.60 -5.58 3.82
CA MET A 384 -11.90 -4.23 4.32
C MET A 384 -10.97 -3.12 3.78
N PRO A 385 -10.72 -3.04 2.46
CA PRO A 385 -9.89 -1.97 1.90
C PRO A 385 -10.51 -0.59 2.13
N THR A 386 -9.67 0.43 2.19
CA THR A 386 -10.10 1.84 2.07
C THR A 386 -9.27 2.49 0.98
N TYR A 387 -9.80 2.51 -0.24
CA TYR A 387 -9.17 3.09 -1.41
C TYR A 387 -9.92 4.35 -1.80
N ALA A 388 -9.31 5.53 -1.69
CA ALA A 388 -10.00 6.81 -1.86
C ALA A 388 -10.30 7.16 -3.32
N ASN A 389 -9.37 6.90 -4.25
CA ASN A 389 -9.54 6.99 -5.70
C ASN A 389 -8.31 6.38 -6.41
N SER A 390 -8.26 6.41 -7.74
CA SER A 390 -7.09 6.06 -8.57
C SER A 390 -7.05 6.94 -9.82
N ASP A 391 -5.89 7.21 -10.41
CA ASP A 391 -5.84 7.86 -11.73
C ASP A 391 -6.36 6.91 -12.82
N GLY A 392 -5.84 5.68 -12.86
CA GLY A 392 -6.35 4.57 -13.69
C GLY A 392 -7.41 3.77 -12.94
N ARG A 393 -7.30 2.44 -12.95
CA ARG A 393 -8.27 1.59 -12.25
C ARG A 393 -7.94 1.47 -10.77
N VAL A 394 -8.90 1.13 -9.93
CA VAL A 394 -8.59 0.74 -8.55
C VAL A 394 -8.03 -0.68 -8.55
N TYR A 395 -8.66 -1.60 -9.28
CA TYR A 395 -8.17 -2.96 -9.48
C TYR A 395 -7.94 -3.28 -10.97
N GLY A 396 -6.74 -3.76 -11.30
CA GLY A 396 -6.36 -4.20 -12.64
C GLY A 396 -5.77 -5.62 -12.64
N TYR A 397 -6.59 -6.64 -12.91
CA TYR A 397 -6.11 -8.04 -12.93
C TYR A 397 -6.11 -8.57 -14.37
N ILE A 398 -4.97 -9.13 -14.80
CA ILE A 398 -4.73 -9.58 -16.17
C ILE A 398 -4.06 -10.97 -16.21
N ASP A 399 -3.95 -11.58 -17.39
CA ASP A 399 -3.20 -12.82 -17.62
C ASP A 399 -3.52 -13.97 -16.63
N ARG A 400 -4.79 -14.37 -16.56
CA ARG A 400 -5.31 -15.44 -15.68
C ARG A 400 -5.13 -15.17 -14.18
N SER A 401 -4.97 -13.91 -13.79
CA SER A 401 -4.90 -13.50 -12.39
C SER A 401 -6.29 -13.46 -11.73
N ARG A 402 -6.35 -13.67 -10.42
CA ARG A 402 -7.61 -13.73 -9.66
C ARG A 402 -7.56 -12.83 -8.43
N ALA A 403 -8.65 -12.12 -8.14
CA ALA A 403 -8.77 -11.30 -6.95
C ALA A 403 -10.10 -11.55 -6.23
N MET A 404 -10.08 -11.49 -4.91
CA MET A 404 -11.28 -11.46 -4.07
C MET A 404 -11.25 -10.25 -3.16
N VAL A 405 -12.33 -9.49 -3.07
CA VAL A 405 -12.44 -8.28 -2.25
C VAL A 405 -13.66 -8.39 -1.34
N PHE A 406 -13.45 -8.24 -0.03
CA PHE A 406 -14.48 -8.36 0.99
C PHE A 406 -14.64 -7.06 1.76
N GLY A 407 -15.81 -6.43 1.69
CA GLY A 407 -16.16 -5.23 2.46
C GLY A 407 -15.37 -3.98 2.09
N GLY A 408 -15.37 -3.00 3.00
CA GLY A 408 -14.56 -1.79 2.87
C GLY A 408 -15.17 -0.72 1.97
N SER A 409 -14.31 0.11 1.39
CA SER A 409 -14.66 1.28 0.58
C SER A 409 -13.70 1.43 -0.61
N ILE A 410 -14.28 1.52 -1.80
CA ILE A 410 -13.58 1.73 -3.07
C ILE A 410 -14.04 3.05 -3.70
N GLY A 411 -13.11 3.95 -3.93
CA GLY A 411 -13.35 5.20 -4.61
C GLY A 411 -13.24 5.11 -6.13
N PRO A 412 -13.44 6.23 -6.82
CA PRO A 412 -13.49 6.23 -8.27
C PRO A 412 -12.14 6.17 -8.96
N SER A 413 -12.16 5.79 -10.22
CA SER A 413 -11.16 6.23 -11.19
C SER A 413 -11.34 7.72 -11.49
N LEU A 414 -10.24 8.49 -11.51
CA LEU A 414 -10.23 9.92 -11.83
C LEU A 414 -10.22 10.17 -13.34
N ARG A 415 -9.84 9.17 -14.16
CA ARG A 415 -9.98 9.24 -15.60
C ARG A 415 -11.45 9.09 -16.01
N THR A 416 -11.89 9.98 -16.88
CA THR A 416 -13.28 9.99 -17.38
C THR A 416 -13.59 8.82 -18.32
N ASP A 417 -12.56 8.15 -18.85
CA ASP A 417 -12.65 7.01 -19.76
C ASP A 417 -12.25 5.67 -19.13
N ASP A 418 -11.97 5.64 -17.82
CA ASP A 418 -11.41 4.47 -17.15
C ASP A 418 -12.33 3.94 -16.02
N PHE A 419 -12.07 2.71 -15.61
CA PHE A 419 -13.00 1.89 -14.82
C PHE A 419 -12.58 1.81 -13.35
N CYS A 420 -13.52 1.69 -12.41
CA CYS A 420 -13.15 1.54 -10.99
C CYS A 420 -12.53 0.16 -10.72
N ALA A 421 -13.07 -0.90 -11.33
CA ALA A 421 -12.41 -2.19 -11.40
C ALA A 421 -12.48 -2.71 -12.83
N SER A 422 -11.41 -3.39 -13.25
CA SER A 422 -11.27 -3.92 -14.60
C SER A 422 -10.59 -5.28 -14.60
N VAL A 423 -11.03 -6.11 -15.53
CA VAL A 423 -10.35 -7.36 -15.89
C VAL A 423 -10.00 -7.26 -17.37
N ASN A 424 -8.71 -7.22 -17.73
CA ASN A 424 -8.30 -7.17 -19.13
C ASN A 424 -7.97 -8.56 -19.69
N SER A 425 -8.19 -8.71 -20.99
CA SER A 425 -7.93 -9.90 -21.80
C SER A 425 -6.47 -10.36 -21.81
N GLY A 426 -6.28 -11.67 -21.68
CA GLY A 426 -5.00 -12.40 -21.70
C GLY A 426 -5.14 -13.85 -21.21
N GLY A 427 -6.24 -14.13 -20.50
CA GLY A 427 -6.72 -15.46 -20.09
C GLY A 427 -7.97 -15.36 -19.20
N ILE A 428 -8.34 -16.43 -18.49
CA ILE A 428 -9.47 -16.46 -17.54
C ILE A 428 -9.08 -15.73 -16.25
N SER A 429 -9.19 -14.40 -16.24
CA SER A 429 -9.00 -13.58 -15.03
C SER A 429 -10.35 -13.30 -14.35
N VAL A 430 -10.36 -13.24 -13.02
CA VAL A 430 -11.62 -13.09 -12.25
C VAL A 430 -11.44 -12.14 -11.07
N VAL A 431 -12.41 -11.25 -10.86
CA VAL A 431 -12.50 -10.41 -9.66
C VAL A 431 -13.85 -10.64 -8.97
N ASP A 432 -13.79 -11.05 -7.71
CA ASP A 432 -14.94 -11.27 -6.83
C ASP A 432 -15.10 -10.13 -5.84
N LEU A 433 -16.27 -9.48 -5.80
CA LEU A 433 -16.58 -8.38 -4.88
C LEU A 433 -17.72 -8.77 -3.93
N TYR A 434 -17.49 -8.69 -2.62
CA TYR A 434 -18.47 -8.98 -1.57
C TYR A 434 -18.74 -7.73 -0.72
N GLU A 435 -19.98 -7.25 -0.69
CA GLU A 435 -20.45 -6.15 0.19
C GLU A 435 -19.52 -4.90 0.25
N VAL A 436 -19.04 -4.44 -0.91
CA VAL A 436 -18.12 -3.31 -0.98
C VAL A 436 -18.87 -1.98 -1.14
N ASN A 437 -18.50 -0.96 -0.36
CA ASN A 437 -19.04 0.39 -0.53
C ASN A 437 -18.30 1.15 -1.63
N LEU A 438 -19.04 1.84 -2.49
CA LEU A 438 -18.46 2.71 -3.52
C LEU A 438 -18.49 4.18 -3.04
N LEU A 439 -17.33 4.83 -2.92
CA LEU A 439 -17.20 6.19 -2.36
C LEU A 439 -17.51 7.27 -3.39
N PRO A 440 -18.47 8.20 -3.15
CA PRO A 440 -19.05 9.09 -4.15
C PRO A 440 -18.09 9.66 -5.20
N SER A 441 -18.50 9.59 -6.46
CA SER A 441 -17.72 10.01 -7.62
C SER A 441 -18.43 11.11 -8.42
N LYS A 442 -17.65 12.00 -9.06
CA LYS A 442 -18.18 13.01 -9.99
C LYS A 442 -18.63 12.42 -11.34
N GLY A 443 -18.33 11.14 -11.61
CA GLY A 443 -18.70 10.39 -12.83
C GLY A 443 -19.23 8.99 -12.51
N PRO A 444 -19.84 8.28 -13.48
CA PRO A 444 -20.41 6.95 -13.24
C PRO A 444 -19.34 5.91 -12.89
N TYR A 445 -19.63 5.03 -11.93
CA TYR A 445 -18.84 3.80 -11.75
C TYR A 445 -19.07 2.90 -12.95
N THR A 446 -17.97 2.49 -13.57
CA THR A 446 -18.03 1.49 -14.62
C THR A 446 -17.19 0.30 -14.18
N LEU A 447 -17.83 -0.88 -14.16
CA LEU A 447 -17.23 -2.17 -13.88
C LEU A 447 -17.23 -2.95 -15.20
N THR A 448 -16.05 -3.27 -15.72
CA THR A 448 -15.92 -3.88 -17.05
C THR A 448 -15.05 -5.12 -16.99
N ALA A 449 -15.60 -6.24 -17.45
CA ALA A 449 -14.82 -7.37 -17.92
C ALA A 449 -14.61 -7.17 -19.41
N ASP A 450 -13.40 -6.75 -19.83
CA ASP A 450 -13.16 -6.40 -21.22
C ASP A 450 -12.95 -7.66 -22.07
N GLY A 451 -13.97 -7.99 -22.87
CA GLY A 451 -13.96 -9.10 -23.83
C GLY A 451 -13.42 -8.72 -25.22
N THR A 452 -12.94 -7.49 -25.44
CA THR A 452 -12.70 -6.97 -26.80
C THR A 452 -11.39 -7.44 -27.47
N LYS A 453 -10.54 -8.21 -26.78
CA LYS A 453 -9.46 -8.98 -27.41
C LYS A 453 -9.59 -10.44 -27.02
N THR A 454 -10.21 -11.21 -27.91
CA THR A 454 -10.62 -12.61 -27.79
C THR A 454 -9.69 -13.50 -26.93
N GLY A 455 -10.12 -13.68 -25.69
CA GLY A 455 -9.99 -14.89 -24.88
C GLY A 455 -11.25 -14.97 -24.03
N SER A 456 -12.15 -15.91 -24.33
CA SER A 456 -13.40 -16.12 -23.59
C SER A 456 -13.10 -16.56 -22.16
N GLY A 457 -13.21 -15.66 -21.16
CA GLY A 457 -12.93 -16.06 -19.77
C GLY A 457 -12.89 -14.98 -18.68
N ALA A 458 -12.91 -13.68 -19.01
CA ALA A 458 -12.89 -12.63 -17.98
C ALA A 458 -14.26 -12.47 -17.29
N SER A 459 -14.28 -12.35 -15.96
CA SER A 459 -15.53 -12.09 -15.20
C SER A 459 -15.33 -11.18 -14.00
N ILE A 460 -16.36 -10.38 -13.70
CA ILE A 460 -16.52 -9.67 -12.43
C ILE A 460 -17.79 -10.25 -11.78
N ARG A 461 -17.66 -10.79 -10.57
CA ARG A 461 -18.78 -11.32 -9.79
C ARG A 461 -19.05 -10.37 -8.62
N CYS A 462 -20.29 -9.94 -8.48
CA CYS A 462 -20.70 -9.01 -7.43
C CYS A 462 -21.74 -9.70 -6.55
N HIS A 463 -21.43 -9.82 -5.27
CA HIS A 463 -22.26 -10.44 -4.24
C HIS A 463 -22.78 -9.35 -3.30
N SER A 464 -23.59 -8.41 -3.82
CA SER A 464 -24.14 -7.27 -3.09
C SER A 464 -25.59 -6.99 -3.48
N THR A 465 -26.40 -6.58 -2.50
CA THR A 465 -27.79 -6.14 -2.68
C THR A 465 -27.93 -4.67 -3.11
N ASP A 466 -26.86 -3.87 -3.03
CA ASP A 466 -26.94 -2.40 -3.04
C ASP A 466 -26.44 -1.72 -4.33
N ILE A 467 -26.17 -2.48 -5.39
CA ILE A 467 -25.65 -1.87 -6.63
C ILE A 467 -26.81 -1.40 -7.51
N THR A 468 -27.01 -0.08 -7.54
CA THR A 468 -28.15 0.58 -8.19
C THR A 468 -27.99 0.78 -9.71
N LYS A 469 -26.79 0.60 -10.28
CA LYS A 469 -26.59 0.64 -11.75
C LYS A 469 -25.32 -0.10 -12.19
N PHE A 470 -25.49 -1.14 -13.00
CA PHE A 470 -24.43 -1.79 -13.77
C PHE A 470 -24.59 -1.47 -15.25
N THR A 471 -23.49 -1.11 -15.93
CA THR A 471 -23.49 -0.91 -17.38
C THR A 471 -22.72 -2.07 -18.02
N LYS A 472 -23.44 -2.96 -18.73
CA LYS A 472 -22.90 -4.17 -19.36
C LYS A 472 -22.37 -3.86 -20.76
N HIS A 473 -21.07 -4.08 -20.98
CA HIS A 473 -20.48 -4.14 -22.31
C HIS A 473 -19.82 -5.52 -22.52
N GLY A 474 -20.58 -6.49 -23.04
CA GLY A 474 -20.00 -7.67 -23.72
C GLY A 474 -19.61 -8.92 -22.91
N ALA A 475 -19.80 -8.98 -21.59
CA ALA A 475 -19.47 -10.18 -20.77
C ALA A 475 -20.69 -10.85 -20.11
N ASN A 476 -20.57 -12.13 -19.74
CA ASN A 476 -21.54 -12.86 -18.92
C ASN A 476 -21.41 -12.41 -17.46
N ILE A 477 -22.44 -11.75 -16.93
CA ILE A 477 -22.53 -11.39 -15.51
C ILE A 477 -23.38 -12.46 -14.83
N VAL A 478 -22.80 -13.14 -13.83
CA VAL A 478 -23.56 -14.01 -12.93
C VAL A 478 -23.84 -13.20 -11.67
N SER A 479 -25.04 -12.63 -11.57
CA SER A 479 -25.57 -12.19 -10.29
C SER A 479 -26.14 -13.43 -9.60
N GLU A 480 -25.48 -13.93 -8.56
CA GLU A 480 -26.11 -14.89 -7.66
C GLU A 480 -26.83 -14.10 -6.55
N PRO A 481 -28.13 -14.33 -6.33
CA PRO A 481 -28.89 -13.70 -5.24
C PRO A 481 -28.37 -14.10 -3.85
#